data_AF-A0A336N220-F1
#
_entry.id   AF-A0A336N220-F1
#
_cell.length_a   1.000
_cell.length_b   1.000
_cell.length_c   1.000
_cell.angle_alpha   90.00
_cell.angle_beta   90.00
_cell.angle_gamma   90.00
#
_symmetry.space_group_name_H-M   'P 1'
#
loop_
_entity.id
_entity.type
_entity.pdbx_description
1 polymer ?
#
loop_
_entity_poly.entity_id
_entity_poly.type
_entity_poly.pdbx_seq_one_letter_code
_entity_poly.pdbx_strand_id
1 'polypeptide(L)'
;MKQLLEFIPLILFFVVYKLVGIREAAITLVLATIVQFIILKLKYGKIETQQKFVAGAVVFFGTLTAYFNDLEFLKWKVTIIYALFALVLLIAQFGFKKLLIQQLLGKEIALPEQVWKNLNLGWSGFFILCMLINIYISQYLSDDIWVDFKSFGIISMTFVATIITGLYIYRYLPKSEQEQKRNNLMSNQLVGTQTRQQPQGTLLLRTLAMPSDTNANGDIFGGWIMSQMDMGGAILAKEIAHGRVVTVAVESMNFIRPVTVGDVVCCYGKCLHVGRSSIKVKVEVWVKKVASEPIGERYCVTEAQFTFVAVDPKGKSRTIPRENNHELEAALAHINTP
;
A
#
# COMPACT_ATOMS: atom_id res chain seq x y z
N MET A 1 14.20 -13.10 -18.98
CA MET A 1 15.30 -13.03 -19.98
C MET A 1 15.48 -11.65 -20.62
N LYS A 2 14.42 -10.88 -20.92
CA LYS A 2 14.52 -9.55 -21.56
C LYS A 2 15.41 -8.56 -20.78
N GLN A 3 15.26 -8.51 -19.45
CA GLN A 3 16.09 -7.67 -18.57
C GLN A 3 17.58 -8.08 -18.53
N LEU A 4 17.91 -9.37 -18.70
CA LEU A 4 19.30 -9.82 -18.71
C LEU A 4 20.07 -9.29 -19.93
N LEU A 5 19.39 -9.15 -21.07
CA LEU A 5 19.98 -8.57 -22.29
C LEU A 5 20.32 -7.08 -22.12
N GLU A 6 19.70 -6.37 -21.16
CA GLU A 6 19.95 -4.94 -20.91
C GLU A 6 21.27 -4.68 -20.17
N PHE A 7 21.83 -5.69 -19.49
CA PHE A 7 23.12 -5.56 -18.82
C PHE A 7 24.32 -5.78 -19.76
N ILE A 8 24.11 -6.39 -20.94
CA ILE A 8 25.21 -6.75 -21.85
C ILE A 8 26.04 -5.52 -22.28
N PRO A 9 25.44 -4.41 -22.76
CA PRO A 9 26.24 -3.24 -23.14
C PRO A 9 27.01 -2.64 -21.96
N LEU A 10 26.43 -2.65 -20.76
CA LEU A 10 27.06 -2.13 -19.55
C LEU A 10 28.26 -2.98 -19.13
N ILE A 11 28.14 -4.31 -19.19
CA ILE A 11 29.24 -5.23 -18.88
C ILE A 11 30.39 -5.02 -19.88
N LEU A 12 30.07 -4.96 -21.18
CA LEU A 12 31.08 -4.72 -22.23
C LEU A 12 31.78 -3.38 -22.05
N PHE A 13 31.05 -2.32 -21.68
CA PHE A 13 31.63 -1.03 -21.33
C PHE A 13 32.67 -1.15 -20.23
N PHE A 14 32.35 -1.79 -19.10
CA PHE A 14 33.28 -1.89 -17.97
C PHE A 14 34.53 -2.71 -18.29
N VAL A 15 34.38 -3.79 -19.06
CA VAL A 15 35.52 -4.61 -19.50
C VAL A 15 36.46 -3.79 -20.37
N VAL A 16 35.95 -3.12 -21.40
CA VAL A 16 36.77 -2.30 -22.31
C VAL A 16 37.35 -1.08 -21.59
N TYR A 17 36.60 -0.47 -20.68
CA TYR A 17 37.07 0.66 -19.87
C TYR A 17 38.33 0.31 -19.09
N LYS A 18 38.37 -0.86 -18.44
CA LYS A 18 39.54 -1.31 -17.68
C LYS A 18 40.74 -1.69 -18.54
N LEU A 19 40.50 -2.17 -19.76
CA LEU A 19 41.57 -2.71 -20.61
C LEU A 19 42.17 -1.66 -21.56
N VAL A 20 41.34 -0.76 -22.10
CA VAL A 20 41.71 0.11 -23.23
C VAL A 20 41.43 1.59 -22.96
N GLY A 21 40.53 1.88 -22.01
CA GLY A 21 40.20 3.25 -21.58
C GLY A 21 38.83 3.74 -22.01
N ILE A 22 38.51 4.98 -21.64
CA ILE A 22 37.14 5.54 -21.67
C ILE A 22 36.56 5.71 -23.08
N ARG A 23 37.38 6.05 -24.06
CA ARG A 23 36.92 6.27 -25.45
C ARG A 23 36.38 4.98 -26.06
N GLU A 24 37.21 3.94 -26.06
CA GLU A 24 36.87 2.64 -26.64
C GLU A 24 35.72 1.98 -25.88
N ALA A 25 35.66 2.20 -24.56
CA ALA A 25 34.52 1.76 -23.75
C ALA A 25 33.22 2.45 -24.21
N ALA A 26 33.24 3.76 -24.41
CA ALA A 26 32.08 4.52 -24.85
C ALA A 26 31.61 4.09 -26.25
N ILE A 27 32.53 3.89 -27.20
CA ILE A 27 32.21 3.37 -28.55
C ILE A 27 31.57 1.97 -28.44
N THR A 28 32.17 1.10 -27.63
CA THR A 28 31.67 -0.26 -27.39
C THR A 28 30.26 -0.25 -26.81
N LEU A 29 30.00 0.63 -25.83
CA LEU A 29 28.68 0.80 -25.23
C LEU A 29 27.64 1.19 -26.27
N VAL A 30 27.94 2.19 -27.11
CA VAL A 30 27.03 2.65 -28.17
C VAL A 30 26.72 1.53 -29.15
N LEU A 31 27.75 0.85 -29.68
CA LEU A 31 27.57 -0.24 -30.64
C LEU A 31 26.80 -1.40 -30.02
N ALA A 32 27.15 -1.80 -28.80
CA ALA A 32 26.48 -2.88 -28.09
C ALA A 32 25.01 -2.54 -27.81
N THR A 33 24.68 -1.30 -27.44
CA THR A 33 23.30 -0.86 -27.24
C THR A 33 22.51 -0.87 -28.55
N ILE A 34 23.10 -0.45 -29.68
CA ILE A 34 22.42 -0.52 -30.99
C ILE A 34 22.14 -1.97 -31.38
N VAL A 35 23.13 -2.86 -31.25
CA VAL A 35 22.98 -4.30 -31.55
C VAL A 35 21.94 -4.94 -30.64
N GLN A 36 22.00 -4.67 -29.33
CA GLN A 36 21.01 -5.15 -28.36
C GLN A 36 19.60 -4.67 -28.73
N PHE A 37 19.45 -3.40 -29.12
CA PHE A 37 18.16 -2.82 -29.51
C PHE A 37 17.59 -3.50 -30.77
N ILE A 38 18.44 -3.82 -31.75
CA ILE A 38 18.06 -4.58 -32.95
C ILE A 38 17.62 -6.00 -32.56
N ILE A 39 18.39 -6.70 -31.72
CA ILE A 39 18.05 -8.05 -31.24
C ILE A 39 16.72 -8.05 -30.49
N LEU A 40 16.49 -7.08 -29.62
CA LEU A 40 15.23 -6.94 -28.88
C LEU A 40 14.05 -6.72 -29.83
N LYS A 41 14.23 -5.91 -30.89
CA LYS A 41 13.22 -5.69 -31.92
C LYS A 41 12.91 -6.96 -32.70
N LEU A 42 13.92 -7.70 -33.12
CA LEU A 42 13.78 -8.91 -33.92
C LEU A 42 13.15 -10.06 -33.11
N LYS A 43 13.52 -10.22 -31.85
CA LYS A 43 13.07 -11.34 -31.01
C LYS A 43 11.73 -11.11 -30.33
N TYR A 44 11.42 -9.87 -29.95
CA TYR A 44 10.23 -9.54 -29.16
C TYR A 44 9.23 -8.62 -29.89
N GLY A 45 9.55 -8.17 -31.10
CA GLY A 45 8.68 -7.36 -31.96
C GLY A 45 8.51 -5.91 -31.48
N LYS A 46 7.85 -5.72 -30.33
CA LYS A 46 7.53 -4.40 -29.80
C LYS A 46 8.52 -3.98 -28.71
N ILE A 47 9.14 -2.83 -28.90
CA ILE A 47 10.06 -2.21 -27.94
C ILE A 47 9.29 -1.26 -27.04
N GLU A 48 9.52 -1.33 -25.74
CA GLU A 48 8.88 -0.47 -24.74
C GLU A 48 9.40 0.97 -24.85
N THR A 49 8.54 1.95 -24.60
CA THR A 49 8.88 3.38 -24.71
C THR A 49 10.07 3.76 -23.82
N GLN A 50 10.18 3.16 -22.63
CA GLN A 50 11.30 3.36 -21.71
C GLN A 50 12.64 2.91 -22.31
N GLN A 51 12.67 1.74 -22.96
CA GLN A 51 13.87 1.21 -23.63
C GLN A 51 14.33 2.10 -24.78
N LYS A 52 13.40 2.69 -25.54
CA LYS A 52 13.74 3.64 -26.62
C LYS A 52 14.42 4.89 -26.08
N PHE A 53 13.89 5.42 -24.97
CA PHE A 53 14.45 6.60 -24.34
C PHE A 53 15.85 6.34 -23.79
N VAL A 54 16.04 5.23 -23.07
CA VAL A 54 17.34 4.82 -22.52
C VAL A 54 18.36 4.58 -23.64
N ALA A 55 17.99 3.84 -24.69
CA ALA A 55 18.88 3.60 -25.82
C ALA A 55 19.29 4.89 -26.53
N GLY A 56 18.34 5.81 -26.76
CA GLY A 56 18.62 7.12 -27.35
C GLY A 56 19.59 7.95 -26.51
N ALA A 57 19.39 7.98 -25.17
CA ALA A 57 20.28 8.67 -24.26
C ALA A 57 21.69 8.06 -24.25
N VAL A 58 21.81 6.72 -24.24
CA VAL A 58 23.10 6.02 -24.29
C VAL A 58 23.84 6.29 -25.59
N VAL A 59 23.15 6.23 -26.74
CA VAL A 59 23.76 6.56 -28.04
C VAL A 59 24.25 8.01 -28.06
N PHE A 60 23.42 8.95 -27.62
CA PHE A 60 23.76 10.37 -27.58
C PHE A 60 24.97 10.65 -26.67
N PHE A 61 24.86 10.33 -25.37
CA PHE A 61 25.92 10.62 -24.40
C PHE A 61 27.17 9.76 -24.60
N GLY A 62 27.01 8.51 -25.06
CA GLY A 62 28.11 7.62 -25.39
C GLY A 62 28.92 8.15 -26.56
N THR A 63 28.25 8.62 -27.62
CA THR A 63 28.92 9.22 -28.78
C THR A 63 29.64 10.50 -28.41
N LEU A 64 29.01 11.40 -27.63
CA LEU A 64 29.70 12.59 -27.12
C LEU A 64 30.91 12.22 -26.25
N THR A 65 30.80 11.22 -25.39
CA THR A 65 31.93 10.76 -24.55
C THR A 65 33.08 10.22 -25.40
N ALA A 66 32.79 9.48 -26.47
CA ALA A 66 33.78 9.00 -27.41
C ALA A 66 34.42 10.13 -28.24
N TYR A 67 33.63 11.13 -28.63
CA TYR A 67 34.07 12.24 -29.47
C TYR A 67 34.97 13.23 -28.71
N PHE A 68 34.52 13.69 -27.54
CA PHE A 68 35.27 14.67 -26.76
C PHE A 68 36.49 14.06 -26.06
N ASN A 69 36.39 12.80 -25.62
CA ASN A 69 37.48 12.04 -24.96
C ASN A 69 38.32 12.86 -23.96
N ASP A 70 37.66 13.75 -23.23
CA ASP A 70 38.31 14.71 -22.35
C ASP A 70 37.61 14.73 -20.99
N LEU A 71 38.42 14.77 -19.92
CA LEU A 71 37.94 14.76 -18.55
C LEU A 71 37.08 16.00 -18.24
N GLU A 72 37.39 17.13 -18.86
CA GLU A 72 36.61 18.37 -18.68
C GLU A 72 35.18 18.20 -19.22
N PHE A 73 35.01 17.55 -20.38
CA PHE A 73 33.70 17.18 -20.89
C PHE A 73 32.97 16.23 -19.93
N LEU A 74 33.67 15.24 -19.36
CA LEU A 74 33.06 14.31 -18.39
C LEU A 74 32.58 15.04 -17.13
N LYS A 75 33.32 16.04 -16.64
CA LYS A 75 32.97 16.89 -15.50
C LYS A 75 31.70 17.70 -15.77
N TRP A 76 31.66 18.42 -16.91
CA TRP A 76 30.50 19.21 -17.32
C TRP A 76 29.27 18.35 -17.59
N LYS A 77 29.43 17.15 -18.16
CA LYS A 77 28.31 16.21 -18.36
C LYS A 77 27.58 15.91 -17.06
N VAL A 78 28.30 15.66 -15.97
CA VAL A 78 27.69 15.38 -14.65
C VAL A 78 26.91 16.60 -14.16
N THR A 79 27.47 17.81 -14.27
CA THR A 79 26.80 19.06 -13.92
C THR A 79 25.51 19.27 -14.71
N ILE A 80 25.55 19.11 -16.04
CA ILE A 80 24.41 19.30 -16.94
C ILE A 80 23.28 18.31 -16.60
N ILE A 81 23.62 17.05 -16.32
CA ILE A 81 22.62 16.03 -15.95
C ILE A 81 21.90 16.42 -14.66
N TYR A 82 22.61 16.88 -13.63
CA TYR A 82 21.97 17.33 -12.38
C TYR A 82 21.13 18.58 -12.55
N ALA A 83 21.62 19.56 -13.32
CA ALA A 83 20.85 20.74 -13.68
C ALA A 83 19.55 20.36 -14.39
N LEU A 84 19.62 19.43 -15.35
CA LEU A 84 18.45 18.94 -16.09
C LEU A 84 17.44 18.26 -15.16
N PHE A 85 17.88 17.36 -14.27
CA PHE A 85 16.96 16.70 -13.32
C PHE A 85 16.27 17.70 -12.39
N ALA A 86 17.01 18.66 -11.83
CA ALA A 86 16.43 19.72 -11.01
C ALA A 86 15.39 20.53 -11.79
N LEU A 87 15.75 20.98 -12.99
CA LEU A 87 14.88 21.79 -13.84
C LEU A 87 13.63 21.02 -14.28
N VAL A 88 13.76 19.74 -14.65
CA VAL A 88 12.61 18.89 -15.01
C VAL A 88 11.66 18.72 -13.83
N LEU A 89 12.18 18.51 -12.60
CA LEU A 89 11.34 18.43 -11.40
C LEU A 89 10.62 19.75 -11.11
N LEU A 90 11.30 20.89 -11.24
CA LEU A 90 10.71 22.21 -11.02
C LEU A 90 9.67 22.56 -12.08
N ILE A 91 9.99 22.37 -13.37
CA ILE A 91 9.06 22.64 -14.47
C ILE A 91 7.86 21.71 -14.39
N ALA A 92 8.05 20.43 -14.06
CA ALA A 92 6.94 19.51 -13.87
C ALA A 92 6.01 20.00 -12.75
N GLN A 93 6.56 20.44 -11.62
CA GLN A 93 5.78 20.90 -10.49
C GLN A 93 5.09 22.25 -10.73
N PHE A 94 5.82 23.25 -11.23
CA PHE A 94 5.32 24.62 -11.37
C PHE A 94 4.66 24.90 -12.73
N GLY A 95 5.17 24.32 -13.81
CA GLY A 95 4.61 24.48 -15.16
C GLY A 95 3.43 23.54 -15.44
N PHE A 96 3.60 22.25 -15.17
CA PHE A 96 2.61 21.23 -15.51
C PHE A 96 1.71 20.79 -14.34
N LYS A 97 1.98 21.27 -13.12
CA LYS A 97 1.31 20.84 -11.88
C LYS A 97 1.36 19.32 -11.67
N LYS A 98 2.43 18.67 -12.15
CA LYS A 98 2.69 17.23 -12.03
C LYS A 98 3.86 16.98 -11.09
N LEU A 99 3.67 16.08 -10.13
CA LEU A 99 4.70 15.69 -9.17
C LEU A 99 5.35 14.40 -9.66
N LEU A 100 6.53 14.48 -10.27
CA LEU A 100 7.16 13.31 -10.91
C LEU A 100 7.51 12.22 -9.89
N ILE A 101 7.90 12.61 -8.67
CA ILE A 101 8.18 11.66 -7.59
C ILE A 101 6.92 10.88 -7.19
N GLN A 102 5.77 11.56 -7.19
CA GLN A 102 4.48 10.90 -6.96
C GLN A 102 4.14 9.92 -8.11
N GLN A 103 4.50 10.22 -9.36
CA GLN A 103 4.26 9.28 -10.46
C GLN A 103 5.12 8.02 -10.37
N LEU A 104 6.30 8.14 -9.76
CA LEU A 104 7.21 7.02 -9.55
C LEU A 104 6.80 6.16 -8.34
N LEU A 105 6.40 6.78 -7.22
CA LEU A 105 6.18 6.09 -5.93
C LEU A 105 4.72 6.06 -5.45
N GLY A 106 3.85 6.90 -5.99
CA GLY A 106 2.49 7.12 -5.49
C GLY A 106 1.52 5.97 -5.73
N LYS A 107 1.93 4.92 -6.46
CA LYS A 107 1.16 3.67 -6.58
C LYS A 107 1.29 2.79 -5.33
N GLU A 108 2.43 2.87 -4.65
CA GLU A 108 2.75 2.03 -3.49
C GLU A 108 2.46 2.74 -2.16
N ILE A 109 2.41 4.08 -2.16
CA ILE A 109 2.32 4.90 -0.95
C ILE A 109 1.28 6.02 -1.12
N ALA A 110 0.33 6.10 -0.19
CA ALA A 110 -0.63 7.19 -0.12
C ALA A 110 -0.13 8.28 0.85
N LEU A 111 0.20 9.47 0.31
CA LEU A 111 0.62 10.64 1.10
C LEU A 111 -0.21 11.87 0.72
N PRO A 112 -0.38 12.84 1.64
CA PRO A 112 -1.00 14.13 1.32
C PRO A 112 -0.28 14.84 0.19
N GLU A 113 -1.01 15.56 -0.66
CA GLU A 113 -0.47 16.26 -1.83
C GLU A 113 0.64 17.26 -1.45
N GLN A 114 0.53 17.91 -0.29
CA GLN A 114 1.55 18.83 0.22
C GLN A 114 2.89 18.13 0.50
N VAL A 115 2.85 16.89 1.00
CA VAL A 115 4.05 16.10 1.27
C VAL A 115 4.73 15.74 -0.05
N TRP A 116 3.97 15.38 -1.08
CA TRP A 116 4.50 15.15 -2.42
C TRP A 116 5.15 16.41 -3.03
N LYS A 117 4.57 17.59 -2.83
CA LYS A 117 5.15 18.87 -3.26
C LYS A 117 6.49 19.15 -2.58
N ASN A 118 6.56 18.92 -1.27
CA ASN A 118 7.77 19.11 -0.50
C ASN A 118 8.86 18.09 -0.89
N LEU A 119 8.49 16.84 -1.14
CA LEU A 119 9.40 15.81 -1.63
C LEU A 119 9.98 16.17 -3.01
N ASN A 120 9.13 16.60 -3.93
CA ASN A 120 9.55 16.99 -5.28
C ASN A 120 10.52 18.19 -5.23
N LEU A 121 10.24 19.18 -4.38
CA LEU A 121 11.17 20.29 -4.11
C LEU A 121 12.46 19.83 -3.43
N GLY A 122 12.39 18.93 -2.45
CA GLY A 122 13.55 18.41 -1.74
C GLY A 122 14.54 17.72 -2.67
N TRP A 123 14.04 16.86 -3.57
CA TRP A 123 14.87 16.21 -4.59
C TRP A 123 15.39 17.19 -5.65
N SER A 124 14.61 18.20 -6.04
CA SER A 124 15.14 19.27 -6.89
C SER A 124 16.30 20.00 -6.20
N GLY A 125 16.15 20.35 -4.92
CA GLY A 125 17.21 20.97 -4.13
C GLY A 125 18.44 20.08 -3.98
N PHE A 126 18.24 18.77 -3.81
CA PHE A 126 19.32 17.78 -3.78
C PHE A 126 20.11 17.75 -5.11
N PHE A 127 19.44 17.76 -6.26
CA PHE A 127 20.13 17.81 -7.55
C PHE A 127 20.89 19.12 -7.76
N ILE A 128 20.34 20.26 -7.32
CA ILE A 128 21.06 21.54 -7.32
C ILE A 128 22.29 21.47 -6.42
N LEU A 129 22.17 20.88 -5.23
CA LEU A 129 23.30 20.70 -4.31
C LEU A 129 24.39 19.82 -4.95
N CYS A 130 24.02 18.70 -5.56
CA CYS A 130 24.96 17.83 -6.28
C CYS A 130 25.65 18.57 -7.44
N MET A 131 24.90 19.39 -8.17
CA MET A 131 25.43 20.23 -9.25
C MET A 131 26.48 21.21 -8.71
N LEU A 132 26.17 21.95 -7.64
CA LEU A 132 27.08 22.94 -7.06
C LEU A 132 28.34 22.30 -6.47
N ILE A 133 28.19 21.18 -5.75
CA ILE A 133 29.33 20.43 -5.21
C ILE A 133 30.17 19.87 -6.35
N ASN A 134 29.57 19.31 -7.40
CA ASN A 134 30.30 18.81 -8.56
C ASN A 134 31.07 19.93 -9.27
N ILE A 135 30.49 21.14 -9.43
CA ILE A 135 31.19 22.30 -9.97
C ILE A 135 32.38 22.67 -9.08
N TYR A 136 32.18 22.75 -7.77
CA TYR A 136 33.24 23.11 -6.83
C TYR A 136 34.42 22.12 -6.90
N ILE A 137 34.13 20.82 -6.80
CA ILE A 137 35.15 19.77 -6.87
C ILE A 137 35.83 19.75 -8.25
N SER A 138 35.05 19.95 -9.32
CA SER A 138 35.55 19.97 -10.70
C SER A 138 36.56 21.10 -10.96
N GLN A 139 36.38 22.26 -10.33
CA GLN A 139 37.13 23.49 -10.63
C GLN A 139 38.27 23.75 -9.65
N TYR A 140 38.11 23.34 -8.39
CA TYR A 140 39.05 23.70 -7.32
C TYR A 140 39.83 22.52 -6.74
N LEU A 141 39.46 21.27 -7.04
CA LEU A 141 40.14 20.07 -6.56
C LEU A 141 40.77 19.29 -7.72
N SER A 142 41.67 18.36 -7.39
CA SER A 142 42.35 17.51 -8.36
C SER A 142 41.41 16.52 -9.06
N ASP A 143 41.81 16.07 -10.24
CA ASP A 143 41.07 15.11 -11.06
C ASP A 143 40.77 13.79 -10.35
N ASP A 144 41.71 13.26 -9.56
CA ASP A 144 41.53 12.02 -8.80
C ASP A 144 40.42 12.16 -7.76
N ILE A 145 40.40 13.27 -7.01
CA ILE A 145 39.34 13.60 -6.05
C ILE A 145 37.99 13.72 -6.75
N TRP A 146 37.95 14.30 -7.96
CA TRP A 146 36.71 14.37 -8.73
C TRP A 146 36.20 12.98 -9.15
N VAL A 147 37.09 12.09 -9.60
CA VAL A 147 36.74 10.70 -9.96
C VAL A 147 36.21 9.93 -8.75
N ASP A 148 36.87 10.05 -7.60
CA ASP A 148 36.46 9.41 -6.35
C ASP A 148 35.11 9.95 -5.85
N PHE A 149 34.94 11.27 -5.86
CA PHE A 149 33.67 11.91 -5.51
C PHE A 149 32.54 11.45 -6.42
N LYS A 150 32.77 11.41 -7.73
CA LYS A 150 31.79 10.93 -8.70
C LYS A 150 31.40 9.47 -8.45
N SER A 151 32.36 8.63 -8.11
CA SER A 151 32.17 7.19 -7.98
C SER A 151 31.53 6.82 -6.64
N PHE A 152 31.94 7.46 -5.54
CA PHE A 152 31.52 7.09 -4.18
C PHE A 152 30.80 8.21 -3.44
N GLY A 153 31.24 9.46 -3.62
CA GLY A 153 30.64 10.62 -2.95
C GLY A 153 29.17 10.83 -3.34
N ILE A 154 28.87 10.80 -4.64
CA ILE A 154 27.51 10.95 -5.16
C ILE A 154 26.59 9.82 -4.70
N ILE A 155 27.08 8.58 -4.71
CA ILE A 155 26.33 7.41 -4.22
C ILE A 155 26.02 7.58 -2.73
N SER A 156 27.01 7.99 -1.94
CA SER A 156 26.85 8.21 -0.49
C SER A 156 25.84 9.32 -0.20
N MET A 157 25.94 10.45 -0.92
CA MET A 157 24.98 11.55 -0.80
C MET A 157 23.55 11.12 -1.16
N THR A 158 23.40 10.35 -2.24
CA THR A 158 22.10 9.86 -2.68
C THR A 158 21.52 8.90 -1.64
N PHE A 159 22.34 8.00 -1.09
CA PHE A 159 21.93 7.10 -0.01
C PHE A 159 21.43 7.87 1.22
N VAL A 160 22.16 8.90 1.66
CA VAL A 160 21.73 9.77 2.76
C VAL A 160 20.42 10.50 2.42
N ALA A 161 20.29 11.06 1.22
CA ALA A 161 19.07 11.72 0.77
C ALA A 161 17.87 10.77 0.71
N THR A 162 18.09 9.52 0.31
CA THR A 162 17.07 8.46 0.32
C THR A 162 16.66 8.11 1.75
N ILE A 163 17.60 7.98 2.70
CA ILE A 163 17.27 7.75 4.12
C ILE A 163 16.46 8.91 4.66
N ILE A 164 16.89 10.16 4.44
CA ILE A 164 16.17 11.36 4.88
C ILE A 164 14.76 11.38 4.29
N THR A 165 14.62 11.07 3.00
CA THR A 165 13.32 10.95 2.32
C THR A 165 12.45 9.88 2.96
N GLY A 166 13.01 8.69 3.23
CA GLY A 166 12.30 7.59 3.89
C GLY A 166 11.83 7.96 5.29
N LEU A 167 12.70 8.56 6.10
CA LEU A 167 12.36 9.05 7.44
C LEU A 167 11.31 10.17 7.40
N TYR A 168 11.38 11.05 6.40
CA TYR A 168 10.37 12.09 6.19
C TYR A 168 9.02 11.46 5.83
N ILE A 169 8.99 10.55 4.85
CA ILE A 169 7.78 9.83 4.43
C ILE A 169 7.18 9.04 5.59
N TYR A 170 8.00 8.36 6.40
CA TYR A 170 7.55 7.59 7.57
C TYR A 170 6.73 8.42 8.56
N ARG A 171 6.98 9.72 8.68
CA ARG A 171 6.20 10.63 9.54
C ARG A 171 4.80 10.92 9.01
N TYR A 172 4.58 10.78 7.71
CA TYR A 172 3.33 11.12 7.02
C TYR A 172 2.61 9.93 6.41
N LEU A 173 3.24 8.75 6.42
CA LEU A 173 2.53 7.50 6.20
C LEU A 173 1.34 7.49 7.15
N PRO A 174 0.12 7.25 6.66
CA PRO A 174 -1.02 7.11 7.55
C PRO A 174 -0.64 6.06 8.58
N LYS A 175 -0.46 6.50 9.83
CA LYS A 175 -0.50 5.60 10.97
C LYS A 175 -1.76 4.81 10.75
N SER A 176 -1.64 3.48 10.65
CA SER A 176 -2.75 2.58 10.33
C SER A 176 -4.04 3.14 10.91
N GLU A 177 -5.17 3.11 10.19
CA GLU A 177 -6.45 3.63 10.72
C GLU A 177 -6.73 3.14 12.15
N GLN A 178 -6.18 1.99 12.53
CA GLN A 178 -6.11 1.43 13.87
C GLN A 178 -5.37 2.30 14.91
N GLU A 179 -4.22 2.90 14.60
CA GLU A 179 -3.48 3.79 15.50
C GLU A 179 -4.16 5.15 15.66
N GLN A 180 -4.77 5.68 14.60
CA GLN A 180 -5.48 6.96 14.63
C GLN A 180 -6.83 6.82 15.35
N LYS A 181 -7.54 5.69 15.15
CA LYS A 181 -8.68 5.31 15.98
C LYS A 181 -8.27 5.00 17.42
N ARG A 182 -7.14 4.32 17.66
CA ARG A 182 -6.60 4.07 19.02
C ARG A 182 -6.25 5.36 19.75
N ASN A 183 -5.63 6.32 19.09
CA ASN A 183 -5.28 7.60 19.69
C ASN A 183 -6.51 8.48 19.93
N ASN A 184 -7.51 8.44 19.04
CA ASN A 184 -8.81 9.08 19.27
C ASN A 184 -9.61 8.38 20.37
N LEU A 185 -9.51 7.05 20.49
CA LEU A 185 -10.07 6.25 21.59
C LEU A 185 -9.36 6.58 22.92
N MET A 186 -8.03 6.72 22.91
CA MET A 186 -7.24 7.09 24.09
C MET A 186 -7.45 8.55 24.51
N SER A 187 -7.56 9.49 23.57
CA SER A 187 -7.87 10.88 23.89
C SER A 187 -9.30 11.05 24.41
N ASN A 188 -10.27 10.29 23.90
CA ASN A 188 -11.62 10.23 24.48
C ASN A 188 -11.66 9.49 25.82
N GLN A 189 -10.71 8.62 26.12
CA GLN A 189 -10.61 7.92 27.42
C GLN A 189 -10.05 8.80 28.55
N LEU A 190 -9.40 9.93 28.26
CA LEU A 190 -8.90 10.84 29.29
C LEU A 190 -9.94 11.87 29.77
N VAL A 191 -11.10 11.96 29.11
CA VAL A 191 -12.19 12.88 29.50
C VAL A 191 -13.56 12.18 29.65
N GLY A 192 -13.69 10.91 29.26
CA GLY A 192 -14.94 10.15 29.42
C GLY A 192 -14.85 9.09 30.51
N THR A 193 -15.66 9.24 31.55
CA THR A 193 -16.10 8.16 32.44
C THR A 193 -16.33 6.87 31.64
N GLN A 194 -15.57 5.79 31.90
CA GLN A 194 -15.77 4.50 31.23
C GLN A 194 -17.15 3.93 31.60
N THR A 195 -18.15 4.17 30.76
CA THR A 195 -19.34 3.35 30.70
C THR A 195 -18.91 1.97 30.21
N ARG A 196 -19.12 0.92 31.02
CA ARG A 196 -19.00 -0.48 30.57
C ARG A 196 -19.80 -0.66 29.29
N GLN A 197 -19.14 -0.74 28.14
CA GLN A 197 -19.81 -1.10 26.89
C GLN A 197 -20.38 -2.51 27.05
N GLN A 198 -21.68 -2.65 26.83
CA GLN A 198 -22.39 -3.93 26.85
C GLN A 198 -22.69 -4.35 25.40
N PRO A 199 -22.76 -5.66 25.11
CA PRO A 199 -23.15 -6.14 23.79
C PRO A 199 -24.53 -5.61 23.41
N GLN A 200 -24.68 -5.19 22.15
CA GLN A 200 -25.96 -4.73 21.63
C GLN A 200 -26.69 -5.84 20.87
N GLY A 201 -28.01 -5.94 21.09
CA GLY A 201 -28.86 -6.92 20.42
C GLY A 201 -28.97 -8.24 21.16
N THR A 202 -29.53 -9.24 20.49
CA THR A 202 -29.83 -10.56 21.06
C THR A 202 -28.65 -11.50 20.85
N LEU A 203 -28.37 -12.38 21.82
CA LEU A 203 -27.36 -13.43 21.66
C LEU A 203 -27.82 -14.43 20.60
N LEU A 204 -27.03 -14.58 19.54
CA LEU A 204 -27.30 -15.48 18.41
C LEU A 204 -26.55 -16.80 18.55
N LEU A 205 -25.26 -16.71 18.89
CA LEU A 205 -24.37 -17.86 19.06
C LEU A 205 -23.48 -17.67 20.27
N ARG A 206 -23.15 -18.77 20.93
CA ARG A 206 -22.16 -18.85 22.01
C ARG A 206 -21.33 -20.11 21.83
N THR A 207 -20.12 -19.94 21.34
CA THR A 207 -19.24 -21.01 20.87
C THR A 207 -17.92 -20.98 21.63
N LEU A 208 -17.37 -22.14 21.96
CA LEU A 208 -16.02 -22.24 22.52
C LEU A 208 -15.02 -22.33 21.38
N ALA A 209 -13.95 -21.54 21.45
CA ALA A 209 -12.91 -21.52 20.42
C ALA A 209 -12.01 -22.76 20.55
N MET A 210 -12.02 -23.66 19.56
CA MET A 210 -11.33 -24.95 19.60
C MET A 210 -10.00 -24.91 18.84
N PRO A 211 -9.06 -25.84 19.11
CA PRO A 211 -7.81 -25.93 18.34
C PRO A 211 -8.01 -26.10 16.83
N SER A 212 -9.12 -26.69 16.37
CA SER A 212 -9.45 -26.82 14.95
C SER A 212 -9.79 -25.48 14.28
N ASP A 213 -10.06 -24.44 15.07
CA ASP A 213 -10.50 -23.12 14.60
C ASP A 213 -9.31 -22.15 14.41
N THR A 214 -8.10 -22.60 14.70
CA THR A 214 -6.89 -21.79 14.62
C THR A 214 -6.31 -21.74 13.21
N ASN A 215 -5.55 -20.67 12.94
CA ASN A 215 -4.60 -20.66 11.85
C ASN A 215 -3.37 -21.55 12.17
N ALA A 216 -2.43 -21.64 11.23
CA ALA A 216 -1.19 -22.42 11.40
C ALA A 216 -0.29 -21.95 12.57
N ASN A 217 -0.54 -20.75 13.12
CA ASN A 217 0.22 -20.17 14.23
C ASN A 217 -0.47 -20.37 15.59
N GLY A 218 -1.65 -21.00 15.65
CA GLY A 218 -2.37 -21.27 16.90
C GLY A 218 -3.29 -20.13 17.37
N ASP A 219 -3.43 -19.05 16.61
CA ASP A 219 -4.41 -17.98 16.87
C ASP A 219 -5.74 -18.29 16.17
N ILE A 220 -6.87 -17.87 16.75
CA ILE A 220 -8.16 -18.03 16.10
C ILE A 220 -8.21 -17.29 14.77
N PHE A 221 -8.55 -18.04 13.73
CA PHE A 221 -8.54 -17.56 12.37
C PHE A 221 -9.69 -16.56 12.12
N GLY A 222 -9.38 -15.39 11.53
CA GLY A 222 -10.40 -14.38 11.22
C GLY A 222 -11.53 -14.91 10.34
N GLY A 223 -11.25 -15.85 9.43
CA GLY A 223 -12.28 -16.50 8.61
C GLY A 223 -13.24 -17.37 9.40
N TRP A 224 -12.79 -17.98 10.51
CA TRP A 224 -13.68 -18.71 11.40
C TRP A 224 -14.64 -17.75 12.11
N ILE A 225 -14.15 -16.60 12.60
CA ILE A 225 -15.00 -15.57 13.21
C ILE A 225 -16.04 -15.06 12.20
N MET A 226 -15.63 -14.80 10.95
CA MET A 226 -16.56 -14.39 9.88
C MET A 226 -17.64 -15.45 9.63
N SER A 227 -17.28 -16.74 9.65
CA SER A 227 -18.24 -17.84 9.52
C SER A 227 -19.25 -17.87 10.68
N GLN A 228 -18.79 -17.70 11.92
CA GLN A 228 -19.70 -17.61 13.09
C GLN A 228 -20.65 -16.41 12.97
N MET A 229 -20.14 -15.25 12.53
CA MET A 229 -20.97 -14.05 12.34
C MET A 229 -22.04 -14.23 11.27
N ASP A 230 -21.69 -14.83 10.13
CA ASP A 230 -22.64 -15.10 9.05
C ASP A 230 -23.71 -16.09 9.49
N MET A 231 -23.32 -17.21 10.12
CA MET A 231 -24.26 -18.19 10.67
C MET A 231 -25.19 -17.56 11.72
N GLY A 232 -24.64 -16.80 12.66
CA GLY A 232 -25.41 -16.11 13.69
C GLY A 232 -26.38 -15.09 13.10
N GLY A 233 -25.90 -14.23 12.20
CA GLY A 233 -26.72 -13.21 11.53
C GLY A 233 -27.83 -13.83 10.69
N ALA A 234 -27.56 -14.96 10.04
CA ALA A 234 -28.54 -15.70 9.26
C ALA A 234 -29.66 -16.31 10.12
N ILE A 235 -29.39 -16.68 11.38
CA ILE A 235 -30.43 -17.13 12.33
C ILE A 235 -31.48 -16.02 12.51
N LEU A 236 -31.03 -14.83 12.92
CA LEU A 236 -31.94 -13.69 13.12
C LEU A 236 -32.65 -13.28 11.83
N ALA A 237 -31.93 -13.27 10.70
CA ALA A 237 -32.53 -12.95 9.41
C ALA A 237 -33.59 -13.99 8.98
N LYS A 238 -33.36 -15.27 9.26
CA LYS A 238 -34.30 -16.37 8.96
C LYS A 238 -35.54 -16.30 9.83
N GLU A 239 -35.39 -15.97 11.11
CA GLU A 239 -36.48 -15.72 12.05
C GLU A 239 -37.37 -14.60 11.53
N ILE A 240 -36.81 -13.44 11.17
CA ILE A 240 -37.59 -12.31 10.62
C ILE A 240 -38.20 -12.66 9.25
N ALA A 241 -37.47 -13.38 8.40
CA ALA A 241 -37.90 -13.70 7.04
C ALA A 241 -38.95 -14.81 6.97
N HIS A 242 -39.19 -15.57 8.04
CA HIS A 242 -40.02 -16.79 8.06
C HIS A 242 -39.64 -17.78 6.94
N GLY A 243 -38.33 -18.00 6.75
CA GLY A 243 -37.87 -18.96 5.74
C GLY A 243 -36.47 -18.66 5.21
N ARG A 244 -36.11 -19.33 4.10
CA ARG A 244 -34.76 -19.31 3.55
C ARG A 244 -34.26 -17.89 3.26
N VAL A 245 -33.01 -17.62 3.66
CA VAL A 245 -32.26 -16.40 3.40
C VAL A 245 -30.89 -16.73 2.81
N VAL A 246 -30.29 -15.77 2.11
CA VAL A 246 -28.91 -15.83 1.60
C VAL A 246 -28.17 -14.53 1.90
N THR A 247 -26.88 -14.61 2.15
CA THR A 247 -26.00 -13.44 2.37
C THR A 247 -25.62 -12.83 1.02
N VAL A 248 -25.85 -11.53 0.83
CA VAL A 248 -25.53 -10.83 -0.44
C VAL A 248 -24.46 -9.76 -0.28
N ALA A 249 -24.24 -9.26 0.93
CA ALA A 249 -23.19 -8.30 1.21
C ALA A 249 -22.77 -8.35 2.69
N VAL A 250 -21.49 -8.06 2.93
CA VAL A 250 -20.93 -7.80 4.25
C VAL A 250 -20.19 -6.47 4.15
N GLU A 251 -20.59 -5.49 4.96
CA GLU A 251 -19.93 -4.18 5.02
C GLU A 251 -18.64 -4.27 5.87
N SER A 252 -17.75 -3.28 5.73
CA SER A 252 -16.39 -3.32 6.27
C SER A 252 -16.29 -3.79 7.73
N MET A 253 -15.44 -4.78 7.98
CA MET A 253 -15.21 -5.42 9.28
C MET A 253 -13.79 -5.12 9.78
N ASN A 254 -13.62 -4.89 11.10
CA ASN A 254 -12.32 -4.64 11.71
C ASN A 254 -12.08 -5.55 12.92
N PHE A 255 -11.00 -6.32 12.90
CA PHE A 255 -10.57 -7.12 14.05
C PHE A 255 -9.69 -6.27 14.98
N ILE A 256 -10.21 -5.96 16.16
CA ILE A 256 -9.60 -5.02 17.12
C ILE A 256 -8.68 -5.75 18.10
N ARG A 257 -8.99 -7.02 18.42
CA ARG A 257 -8.25 -7.84 19.39
C ARG A 257 -8.19 -9.30 18.94
N PRO A 258 -7.10 -10.03 19.25
CA PRO A 258 -7.02 -11.47 19.00
C PRO A 258 -7.94 -12.27 19.94
N VAL A 259 -8.23 -13.50 19.53
CA VAL A 259 -8.99 -14.49 20.31
C VAL A 259 -8.11 -15.73 20.48
N THR A 260 -8.10 -16.28 21.69
CA THR A 260 -7.28 -17.45 22.01
C THR A 260 -8.11 -18.73 22.09
N VAL A 261 -7.49 -19.88 21.83
CA VAL A 261 -8.12 -21.18 22.00
C VAL A 261 -8.58 -21.34 23.46
N GLY A 262 -9.81 -21.81 23.65
CA GLY A 262 -10.44 -21.98 24.95
C GLY A 262 -11.31 -20.80 25.38
N ASP A 263 -11.21 -19.64 24.74
CA ASP A 263 -12.10 -18.52 25.01
C ASP A 263 -13.52 -18.77 24.50
N VAL A 264 -14.50 -18.10 25.14
CA VAL A 264 -15.90 -18.17 24.70
C VAL A 264 -16.20 -17.00 23.78
N VAL A 265 -16.63 -17.31 22.56
CA VAL A 265 -16.98 -16.38 21.50
C VAL A 265 -18.51 -16.29 21.40
N CYS A 266 -19.05 -15.09 21.57
CA CYS A 266 -20.47 -14.81 21.49
C CYS A 266 -20.75 -13.89 20.29
N CYS A 267 -21.70 -14.26 19.43
CA CYS A 267 -22.24 -13.38 18.40
C CYS A 267 -23.55 -12.78 18.88
N TYR A 268 -23.64 -11.45 18.90
CA TYR A 268 -24.85 -10.70 19.20
C TYR A 268 -25.38 -10.03 17.93
N GLY A 269 -26.69 -10.09 17.71
CA GLY A 269 -27.32 -9.60 16.49
C GLY A 269 -28.37 -8.55 16.78
N LYS A 270 -28.33 -7.45 16.04
CA LYS A 270 -29.39 -6.44 16.00
C LYS A 270 -29.84 -6.22 14.57
N CYS A 271 -31.13 -6.37 14.31
CA CYS A 271 -31.70 -5.96 13.03
C CYS A 271 -31.67 -4.43 12.93
N LEU A 272 -31.09 -3.89 11.85
CA LEU A 272 -30.99 -2.46 11.59
C LEU A 272 -32.06 -1.97 10.61
N HIS A 273 -32.43 -2.79 9.64
CA HIS A 273 -33.36 -2.40 8.60
C HIS A 273 -33.99 -3.62 7.92
N VAL A 274 -35.28 -3.51 7.56
CA VAL A 274 -36.03 -4.53 6.81
C VAL A 274 -36.71 -3.90 5.59
N GLY A 275 -36.21 -4.23 4.40
CA GLY A 275 -36.75 -3.80 3.10
C GLY A 275 -37.83 -4.74 2.57
N ARG A 276 -38.03 -4.78 1.25
CA ARG A 276 -39.02 -5.70 0.61
C ARG A 276 -38.64 -7.17 0.82
N SER A 277 -37.40 -7.51 0.48
CA SER A 277 -36.83 -8.86 0.58
C SER A 277 -35.52 -8.89 1.35
N SER A 278 -34.98 -7.73 1.73
CA SER A 278 -33.65 -7.58 2.34
C SER A 278 -33.73 -7.30 3.83
N ILE A 279 -32.78 -7.84 4.59
CA ILE A 279 -32.64 -7.63 6.04
C ILE A 279 -31.20 -7.24 6.32
N LYS A 280 -30.98 -6.07 6.93
CA LYS A 280 -29.67 -5.67 7.43
C LYS A 280 -29.55 -6.03 8.91
N VAL A 281 -28.52 -6.81 9.25
CA VAL A 281 -28.22 -7.25 10.62
C VAL A 281 -26.84 -6.77 11.00
N LYS A 282 -26.73 -6.00 12.08
CA LYS A 282 -25.44 -5.74 12.75
C LYS A 282 -25.12 -6.93 13.62
N VAL A 283 -23.92 -7.49 13.46
CA VAL A 283 -23.41 -8.56 14.30
C VAL A 283 -22.19 -8.06 15.05
N GLU A 284 -22.21 -8.18 16.38
CA GLU A 284 -21.07 -7.92 17.27
C GLU A 284 -20.50 -9.24 17.78
N VAL A 285 -19.18 -9.38 17.78
CA VAL A 285 -18.48 -10.53 18.36
C VAL A 285 -17.86 -10.11 19.66
N TRP A 286 -18.30 -10.75 20.74
CA TRP A 286 -17.81 -10.54 22.08
C TRP A 286 -17.10 -11.79 22.58
N VAL A 287 -15.93 -11.60 23.18
CA VAL A 287 -15.19 -12.69 23.82
C VAL A 287 -15.30 -12.58 25.31
N LYS A 288 -15.50 -13.71 25.99
CA LYS A 288 -15.23 -13.89 27.41
C LYS A 288 -13.95 -14.70 27.55
N LYS A 289 -12.93 -14.12 28.17
CA LYS A 289 -11.69 -14.83 28.47
C LYS A 289 -11.92 -15.99 29.41
N VAL A 290 -11.36 -17.14 29.06
CA VAL A 290 -11.34 -18.35 29.89
C VAL A 290 -9.96 -18.97 29.92
N ALA A 291 -9.20 -18.89 28.82
CA ALA A 291 -7.89 -19.52 28.72
C ALA A 291 -6.75 -18.70 29.33
N SER A 292 -6.94 -17.38 29.49
CA SER A 292 -5.90 -16.44 29.92
C SER A 292 -6.43 -15.38 30.88
N GLU A 293 -5.53 -14.82 31.70
CA GLU A 293 -5.86 -13.71 32.59
C GLU A 293 -6.09 -12.39 31.83
N PRO A 294 -6.97 -11.49 32.30
CA PRO A 294 -7.90 -11.69 33.42
C PRO A 294 -9.08 -12.59 33.04
N ILE A 295 -9.25 -13.72 33.75
CA ILE A 295 -10.33 -14.68 33.49
C ILE A 295 -11.69 -13.99 33.71
N GLY A 296 -12.60 -14.15 32.76
CA GLY A 296 -13.93 -13.55 32.81
C GLY A 296 -14.01 -12.13 32.24
N GLU A 297 -12.89 -11.50 31.86
CA GLU A 297 -12.89 -10.26 31.09
C GLU A 297 -13.72 -10.44 29.81
N ARG A 298 -14.53 -9.42 29.50
CA ARG A 298 -15.30 -9.38 28.26
C ARG A 298 -14.87 -8.21 27.41
N TYR A 299 -14.69 -8.45 26.11
CA TYR A 299 -14.39 -7.40 25.15
C TYR A 299 -14.99 -7.70 23.78
N CYS A 300 -15.35 -6.64 23.06
CA CYS A 300 -15.73 -6.71 21.66
C CYS A 300 -14.48 -6.92 20.79
N VAL A 301 -14.52 -7.94 19.93
CA VAL A 301 -13.44 -8.29 18.99
C VAL A 301 -13.62 -7.60 17.66
N THR A 302 -14.86 -7.62 17.16
CA THR A 302 -15.21 -7.08 15.84
C THR A 302 -16.71 -6.85 15.76
N GLU A 303 -17.12 -5.99 14.84
CA GLU A 303 -18.51 -5.79 14.43
C GLU A 303 -18.59 -5.65 12.92
N ALA A 304 -19.71 -6.06 12.33
CA ALA A 304 -19.99 -5.88 10.90
C ALA A 304 -21.50 -5.84 10.63
N GLN A 305 -21.87 -5.25 9.49
CA GLN A 305 -23.25 -5.26 9.00
C GLN A 305 -23.38 -6.26 7.85
N PHE A 306 -24.29 -7.22 8.01
CA PHE A 306 -24.62 -8.21 7.01
C PHE A 306 -25.94 -7.83 6.34
N THR A 307 -25.98 -7.95 5.01
CA THR A 307 -27.21 -7.84 4.24
C THR A 307 -27.62 -9.23 3.78
N PHE A 308 -28.77 -9.69 4.27
CA PHE A 308 -29.41 -10.93 3.86
C PHE A 308 -30.58 -10.65 2.93
N VAL A 309 -30.90 -11.60 2.06
CA VAL A 309 -32.07 -11.57 1.19
C VAL A 309 -32.90 -12.84 1.37
N ALA A 310 -34.19 -12.67 1.66
CA ALA A 310 -35.16 -13.75 1.68
C ALA A 310 -35.36 -14.32 0.27
N VAL A 311 -35.25 -15.64 0.12
CA VAL A 311 -35.38 -16.34 -1.16
C VAL A 311 -36.39 -17.49 -1.10
N ASP A 312 -36.97 -17.82 -2.25
CA ASP A 312 -37.82 -18.98 -2.45
C ASP A 312 -36.99 -20.28 -2.65
N PRO A 313 -37.61 -21.46 -2.79
CA PRO A 313 -36.89 -22.72 -3.05
C PRO A 313 -36.03 -22.71 -4.32
N LYS A 314 -36.37 -21.87 -5.32
CA LYS A 314 -35.63 -21.70 -6.57
C LYS A 314 -34.50 -20.66 -6.46
N GLY A 315 -34.31 -20.04 -5.29
CA GLY A 315 -33.28 -19.02 -5.05
C GLY A 315 -33.66 -17.62 -5.53
N LYS A 316 -34.92 -17.37 -5.95
CA LYS A 316 -35.39 -16.03 -6.34
C LYS A 316 -35.80 -15.23 -5.10
N SER A 317 -35.52 -13.93 -5.11
CA SER A 317 -35.92 -13.06 -4.00
C SER A 317 -37.44 -13.07 -3.79
N ARG A 318 -37.85 -13.15 -2.53
CA ARG A 318 -39.25 -13.15 -2.11
C ARG A 318 -39.53 -12.04 -1.09
N THR A 319 -40.78 -11.59 -1.04
CA THR A 319 -41.22 -10.61 -0.04
C THR A 319 -41.22 -11.23 1.35
N ILE A 320 -40.75 -10.48 2.34
CA ILE A 320 -40.81 -10.85 3.75
C ILE A 320 -42.27 -10.68 4.22
N PRO A 321 -42.89 -11.69 4.88
CA PRO A 321 -44.27 -11.58 5.34
C PRO A 321 -44.40 -10.46 6.37
N ARG A 322 -45.36 -9.57 6.17
CA ARG A 322 -45.61 -8.40 7.03
C ARG A 322 -46.80 -8.61 7.98
N GLU A 323 -47.74 -9.48 7.62
CA GLU A 323 -48.89 -9.82 8.44
C GLU A 323 -48.54 -11.00 9.36
N ASN A 324 -48.99 -10.95 10.63
CA ASN A 324 -48.76 -11.98 11.64
C ASN A 324 -47.28 -12.38 11.83
N ASN A 325 -46.36 -11.43 11.75
CA ASN A 325 -44.92 -11.65 11.91
C ASN A 325 -44.41 -10.95 13.17
N HIS A 326 -44.52 -11.64 14.31
CA HIS A 326 -44.13 -11.10 15.61
C HIS A 326 -42.63 -10.81 15.70
N GLU A 327 -41.79 -11.60 15.03
CA GLU A 327 -40.33 -11.40 14.97
C GLU A 327 -40.00 -10.09 14.24
N LEU A 328 -40.72 -9.80 13.16
CA LEU A 328 -40.58 -8.54 12.44
C LEU A 328 -41.08 -7.36 13.26
N GLU A 329 -42.22 -7.48 13.94
CA GLU A 329 -42.75 -6.44 14.83
C GLU A 329 -41.74 -6.11 15.94
N ALA A 330 -41.18 -7.13 16.59
CA ALA A 330 -40.13 -6.97 17.60
C ALA A 330 -38.87 -6.31 17.02
N ALA A 331 -38.42 -6.74 15.83
CA ALA A 331 -37.28 -6.15 15.16
C ALA A 331 -37.51 -4.66 14.83
N LEU A 332 -38.70 -4.30 14.33
CA LEU A 332 -39.05 -2.92 14.00
C LEU A 332 -39.18 -2.03 15.26
N ALA A 333 -39.69 -2.55 16.37
CA ALA A 333 -39.73 -1.84 17.64
C ALA A 333 -38.31 -1.50 18.14
N HIS A 334 -37.35 -2.41 17.98
CA HIS A 334 -35.94 -2.19 18.32
C HIS A 334 -35.16 -1.29 17.36
N ILE A 335 -35.63 -1.13 16.12
CA ILE A 335 -35.07 -0.17 15.16
C ILE A 335 -35.51 1.26 15.49
N ASN A 336 -36.77 1.43 15.93
CA ASN A 336 -37.38 2.73 16.16
C ASN A 336 -37.16 3.29 17.58
N THR A 337 -36.45 2.57 18.45
CA THR A 337 -36.04 3.06 19.77
C THR A 337 -34.76 3.89 19.62
N PRO A 338 -34.75 5.17 20.06
CA PRO A 338 -33.65 6.12 19.82
C PRO A 338 -32.33 5.74 20.48
#